data_AF-A0A1Q5JYV4-F1
#
_entry.id   AF-A0A1Q5JYV4-F1
#
_cell.length_a   1.000
_cell.length_b   1.000
_cell.length_c   1.000
_cell.angle_alpha   90.00
_cell.angle_beta   90.00
_cell.angle_gamma   90.00
#
_symmetry.space_group_name_H-M   'P 1'
#
loop_
_entity.id
_entity.type
_entity.pdbx_description
1 polymer ?
#
loop_
_entity_poly.entity_id
_entity_poly.type
_entity_poly.pdbx_seq_one_letter_code
_entity_poly.pdbx_strand_id
1 'polypeptide(L)'
;MPATSTNPLLEVVMANTAHGEKHARLNFPLDRVLAAAEHAAAAPTHKLGYGETEATPRLWWIKSDGTCLMSNGQTPTDTPNNDEYLPTTVHADGWGPGTDARSILGGDDFRQSIELTRPLDTDGTTLLGMLRDAAAHGATRFRLDAVFDDHHMNLTYTTE
;
A
#
# COMPACT_ATOMS: atom_id res chain seq x y z
N MET A 1 13.04 29.08 -24.86
CA MET A 1 12.99 27.60 -24.80
C MET A 1 12.50 27.24 -23.40
N PRO A 2 11.23 26.84 -23.20
CA PRO A 2 10.82 26.38 -21.89
C PRO A 2 11.41 24.98 -21.65
N ALA A 3 12.04 24.80 -20.50
CA ALA A 3 12.53 23.49 -20.07
C ALA A 3 11.34 22.55 -19.88
N THR A 4 11.29 21.47 -20.66
CA THR A 4 10.38 20.36 -20.43
C THR A 4 10.80 19.72 -19.11
N SER A 5 10.17 20.13 -18.02
CA SER A 5 10.24 19.43 -16.74
C SER A 5 9.47 18.12 -16.91
N THR A 6 10.14 17.11 -17.43
CA THR A 6 9.63 15.74 -17.44
C THR A 6 9.64 15.29 -15.99
N ASN A 7 8.52 15.49 -15.29
CA ASN A 7 8.36 14.99 -13.94
C ASN A 7 8.46 13.45 -14.02
N PRO A 8 9.50 12.80 -13.46
CA PRO A 8 9.70 11.35 -13.58
C PRO A 8 8.57 10.54 -12.92
N LEU A 9 7.70 11.21 -12.15
CA LEU A 9 6.45 10.64 -11.62
C LEU A 9 5.42 10.31 -12.70
N LEU A 10 5.46 10.96 -13.88
CA LEU A 10 4.45 10.80 -14.93
C LEU A 10 4.70 9.63 -15.88
N GLU A 11 5.95 9.17 -16.05
CA GLU A 11 6.26 8.04 -16.96
C GLU A 11 5.73 6.69 -16.44
N VAL A 12 5.48 6.59 -15.13
CA VAL A 12 5.04 5.36 -14.45
C VAL A 12 3.52 5.17 -14.45
N VAL A 13 2.74 6.20 -14.79
CA VAL A 13 1.33 6.29 -14.34
C VAL A 13 0.29 5.86 -15.39
N MET A 14 0.56 5.88 -16.69
CA MET A 14 -0.48 5.62 -17.70
C MET A 14 0.08 4.86 -18.91
N ALA A 15 0.55 3.63 -18.73
CA ALA A 15 0.50 2.70 -19.86
C ALA A 15 -0.97 2.30 -20.08
N ASN A 16 -1.79 3.24 -20.56
CA ASN A 16 -3.15 2.95 -21.01
C ASN A 16 -3.03 1.95 -22.15
N THR A 17 -3.26 0.68 -21.87
CA THR A 17 -3.35 -0.31 -22.93
C THR A 17 -4.66 -0.09 -23.71
N ALA A 18 -4.76 -0.64 -24.92
CA ALA A 18 -5.92 -0.45 -25.79
C ALA A 18 -7.28 -0.90 -25.20
N HIS A 19 -7.27 -1.50 -24.00
CA HIS A 19 -8.43 -2.01 -23.28
C HIS A 19 -8.83 -1.21 -22.03
N GLY A 20 -8.18 -0.07 -21.73
CA GLY A 20 -8.52 0.76 -20.57
C GLY A 20 -7.91 0.27 -19.25
N GLU A 21 -7.07 -0.75 -19.29
CA GLU A 21 -6.28 -1.23 -18.15
C GLU A 21 -5.15 -0.23 -17.83
N LYS A 22 -4.98 0.03 -16.54
CA LYS A 22 -4.00 0.94 -15.95
C LYS A 22 -2.99 0.14 -15.13
N HIS A 23 -1.77 0.65 -15.10
CA HIS A 23 -0.64 0.04 -14.39
C HIS A 23 -0.06 1.08 -13.46
N ALA A 24 0.17 0.71 -12.20
CA ALA A 24 0.83 1.55 -11.22
C ALA A 24 1.95 0.79 -10.52
N ARG A 25 3.07 1.47 -10.32
CA ARG A 25 4.21 0.97 -9.55
C ARG A 25 4.51 1.92 -8.42
N LEU A 26 4.39 1.42 -7.19
CA LEU A 26 4.62 2.19 -5.97
C LEU A 26 5.77 1.58 -5.17
N ASN A 27 6.76 2.40 -4.83
CA ASN A 27 7.89 1.99 -4.02
C ASN A 27 7.77 2.57 -2.61
N PHE A 28 8.11 1.77 -1.62
CA PHE A 28 8.08 2.12 -0.20
C PHE A 28 9.39 1.69 0.47
N PRO A 29 9.83 2.39 1.54
CA PRO A 29 10.89 1.89 2.43
C PRO A 29 10.44 0.60 3.13
N LEU A 30 11.18 -0.50 2.94
CA LEU A 30 10.79 -1.83 3.46
C LEU A 30 10.70 -1.83 4.98
N ASP A 31 11.64 -1.18 5.67
CA ASP A 31 11.70 -1.08 7.12
C ASP A 31 10.41 -0.50 7.71
N ARG A 32 9.88 0.55 7.09
CA ARG A 32 8.64 1.20 7.51
C ARG A 32 7.41 0.35 7.20
N VAL A 33 7.38 -0.28 6.03
CA VAL A 33 6.27 -1.20 5.67
C VAL A 33 6.24 -2.39 6.61
N LEU A 34 7.39 -2.99 6.91
CA LEU A 34 7.51 -4.07 7.87
C LEU A 34 7.06 -3.61 9.27
N ALA A 35 7.48 -2.43 9.73
CA ALA A 35 7.02 -1.90 11.02
C ALA A 35 5.48 -1.75 11.09
N ALA A 36 4.85 -1.25 10.02
CA ALA A 36 3.39 -1.17 9.94
C ALA A 36 2.73 -2.57 9.93
N ALA A 37 3.30 -3.53 9.20
CA ALA A 37 2.80 -4.90 9.14
C ALA A 37 2.92 -5.62 10.50
N GLU A 38 4.05 -5.46 11.19
CA GLU A 38 4.27 -6.01 12.53
C GLU A 38 3.32 -5.39 13.56
N HIS A 39 3.10 -4.08 13.48
CA HIS A 39 2.10 -3.43 14.31
C HIS A 39 0.70 -4.03 14.10
N ALA A 40 0.27 -4.18 12.84
CA ALA A 40 -1.00 -4.81 12.54
C ALA A 40 -1.05 -6.25 13.07
N ALA A 41 0.01 -7.03 12.91
CA ALA A 41 0.07 -8.42 13.38
C ALA A 41 0.04 -8.55 14.91
N ALA A 42 0.66 -7.61 15.63
CA ALA A 42 0.75 -7.63 17.09
C ALA A 42 -0.45 -6.96 17.79
N ALA A 43 -1.27 -6.20 17.07
CA ALA A 43 -2.38 -5.46 17.65
C ALA A 43 -3.46 -6.41 18.24
N PRO A 44 -3.99 -6.12 19.44
CA PRO A 44 -5.04 -6.92 20.07
C PRO A 44 -6.39 -6.83 19.38
N THR A 45 -6.64 -5.73 18.64
CA THR A 45 -7.88 -5.52 17.88
C THR A 45 -7.58 -4.84 16.55
N HIS A 46 -8.45 -5.04 15.56
CA HIS A 46 -8.29 -4.50 14.21
C HIS A 46 -9.52 -3.71 13.79
N LYS A 47 -9.29 -2.54 13.19
CA LYS A 47 -10.36 -1.77 12.56
C LYS A 47 -10.87 -2.54 11.35
N LEU A 48 -12.20 -2.56 11.20
CA LEU A 48 -12.86 -3.06 10.01
C LEU A 48 -12.92 -1.99 8.93
N GLY A 49 -12.71 -2.44 7.72
CA GLY A 49 -12.95 -1.71 6.50
C GLY A 49 -14.40 -1.79 6.03
N TYR A 50 -14.68 -1.06 4.95
CA TYR A 50 -15.97 -1.06 4.29
C TYR A 50 -16.14 -2.42 3.61
N GLY A 51 -17.26 -3.09 3.89
CA GLY A 51 -17.51 -4.45 3.40
C GLY A 51 -16.75 -5.56 4.13
N GLU A 52 -15.85 -5.24 5.06
CA GLU A 52 -15.14 -6.25 5.85
C GLU A 52 -15.99 -6.77 7.01
N THR A 53 -16.04 -8.09 7.17
CA THR A 53 -16.76 -8.75 8.27
C THR A 53 -15.84 -9.37 9.31
N GLU A 54 -14.54 -9.51 9.01
CA GLU A 54 -13.55 -10.18 9.86
C GLU A 54 -12.46 -9.20 10.27
N ALA A 55 -12.19 -9.12 11.56
CA ALA A 55 -11.13 -8.27 12.13
C ALA A 55 -9.81 -9.04 12.14
N THR A 56 -9.09 -9.01 11.01
CA THR A 56 -7.78 -9.66 10.83
C THR A 56 -6.67 -8.63 10.59
N PRO A 57 -5.40 -8.99 10.82
CA PRO A 57 -4.25 -8.14 10.50
C PRO A 57 -4.16 -7.84 9.00
N ARG A 58 -4.23 -6.55 8.65
CA ARG A 58 -4.15 -6.07 7.27
C ARG A 58 -3.29 -4.81 7.18
N LEU A 59 -2.71 -4.62 6.00
CA LEU A 59 -2.34 -3.29 5.54
C LEU A 59 -3.47 -2.75 4.66
N TRP A 60 -3.85 -1.51 4.92
CA TRP A 60 -4.76 -0.76 4.07
C TRP A 60 -3.98 0.11 3.11
N TRP A 61 -4.15 -0.13 1.81
CA TRP A 61 -3.65 0.74 0.76
C TRP A 61 -4.66 1.87 0.50
N ILE A 62 -4.31 3.08 0.93
CA ILE A 62 -5.17 4.27 0.85
C ILE A 62 -4.76 5.15 -0.33
N LYS A 63 -5.76 5.61 -1.08
CA LYS A 63 -5.60 6.48 -2.25
C LYS A 63 -6.43 7.74 -2.03
N SER A 64 -5.83 8.75 -1.41
CA SER A 64 -6.48 10.03 -1.12
C SER A 64 -5.58 11.20 -1.57
N ASP A 65 -5.20 12.07 -0.65
CA ASP A 65 -4.17 13.09 -0.86
C ASP A 65 -2.78 12.45 -0.69
N GLY A 66 -2.28 11.91 -1.80
CA GLY A 66 -1.17 10.97 -1.82
C GLY A 66 -1.63 9.51 -1.69
N THR A 67 -0.67 8.58 -1.72
CA THR A 67 -0.96 7.16 -1.49
C THR A 67 -0.03 6.54 -0.48
N CYS A 68 -0.61 5.72 0.41
CA CYS A 68 0.10 5.15 1.54
C CYS A 68 -0.40 3.75 1.92
N LEU A 69 0.44 3.01 2.63
CA LEU A 69 0.07 1.80 3.36
C LEU A 69 -0.13 2.16 4.83
N MET A 70 -1.21 1.68 5.44
CA MET A 70 -1.54 1.94 6.84
C MET A 70 -1.93 0.65 7.54
N SER A 71 -1.41 0.43 8.75
CA SER A 71 -1.87 -0.66 9.62
C SER A 71 -3.35 -0.48 9.99
N ASN A 72 -4.13 -1.57 9.98
CA ASN A 72 -5.48 -1.58 10.57
C ASN A 72 -5.51 -1.97 12.07
N GLY A 73 -4.38 -2.40 12.64
CA GLY A 73 -4.26 -2.71 14.07
C GLY A 73 -4.55 -1.51 14.98
N GLN A 74 -5.09 -1.79 16.15
CA GLN A 74 -5.37 -0.81 17.21
C GLN A 74 -4.70 -1.24 18.51
N THR A 75 -3.90 -0.35 19.08
CA THR A 75 -3.30 -0.49 20.40
C THR A 75 -3.89 0.53 21.37
N PRO A 76 -3.87 0.28 22.71
CA PRO A 76 -4.34 1.26 23.69
C PRO A 76 -3.62 2.61 23.65
N THR A 77 -2.43 2.65 23.05
CA THR A 77 -1.61 3.85 22.85
C THR A 77 -1.94 4.61 21.56
N ASP A 78 -2.79 4.07 20.69
CA ASP A 78 -3.29 4.76 19.51
C ASP A 78 -4.33 5.79 19.94
N THR A 79 -3.88 6.92 20.48
CA THR A 79 -4.74 8.08 20.69
C THR A 79 -5.22 8.60 19.34
N PRO A 80 -6.54 8.78 19.12
CA PRO A 80 -7.05 9.43 17.93
C PRO A 80 -6.66 10.91 18.00
N ASN A 81 -5.52 11.27 17.43
CA ASN A 81 -5.23 12.66 17.13
C ASN A 81 -5.95 12.98 15.82
N ASN A 82 -6.86 13.95 15.87
CA ASN A 82 -7.90 14.17 14.86
C ASN A 82 -7.42 14.43 13.42
N ASP A 83 -6.11 14.52 13.15
CA ASP A 83 -5.59 14.80 11.80
C ASP A 83 -4.15 14.29 11.54
N GLU A 84 -3.61 13.37 12.36
CA GLU A 84 -2.29 12.80 12.11
C GLU A 84 -2.38 11.32 11.77
N TYR A 85 -2.05 11.01 10.52
CA TYR A 85 -1.64 9.69 10.07
C TYR A 85 -0.94 8.93 11.19
N LEU A 86 -1.50 7.78 11.61
CA LEU A 86 -0.89 6.94 12.63
C LEU A 86 0.58 6.73 12.28
N PRO A 87 1.50 6.58 13.28
CA PRO A 87 2.93 6.31 13.04
C PRO A 87 3.19 5.05 12.19
N THR A 88 2.15 4.30 11.87
CA THR A 88 2.09 3.12 11.00
C THR A 88 1.61 3.41 9.59
N THR A 89 1.60 4.68 9.17
CA THR A 89 1.32 5.12 7.80
C THR A 89 2.61 5.35 7.03
N VAL A 90 2.73 4.73 5.86
CA VAL A 90 3.92 4.78 5.00
C VAL A 90 3.51 5.25 3.62
N HIS A 91 3.90 6.46 3.25
CA HIS A 91 3.67 6.98 1.89
C HIS A 91 4.58 6.30 0.87
N ALA A 92 4.05 6.11 -0.35
CA ALA A 92 4.88 5.72 -1.48
C ALA A 92 5.81 6.88 -1.86
N ASP A 93 7.00 6.55 -2.34
CA ASP A 93 8.01 7.53 -2.72
C ASP A 93 7.49 8.49 -3.80
N GLY A 94 7.51 9.79 -3.49
CA GLY A 94 7.01 10.82 -4.41
C GLY A 94 5.49 10.92 -4.50
N TRP A 95 4.75 10.21 -3.64
CA TRP A 95 3.28 10.25 -3.52
C TRP A 95 2.80 10.73 -2.15
N GLY A 96 3.51 11.70 -1.58
CA GLY A 96 3.07 12.38 -0.37
C GLY A 96 1.82 13.24 -0.60
N PRO A 97 1.39 14.00 0.43
CA PRO A 97 0.31 14.98 0.27
C PRO A 97 0.55 15.94 -0.91
N GLY A 98 -0.50 16.24 -1.66
CA GLY A 98 -0.51 17.11 -2.83
C GLY A 98 -0.45 16.41 -4.19
N THR A 99 -0.36 15.07 -4.26
CA THR A 99 -0.15 14.34 -5.54
C THR A 99 -1.43 13.79 -6.18
N ASP A 100 -2.61 14.13 -5.67
CA ASP A 100 -3.94 13.66 -6.13
C ASP A 100 -3.95 12.19 -6.61
N ALA A 101 -3.52 11.30 -5.72
CA ALA A 101 -3.45 9.88 -6.01
C ALA A 101 -4.82 9.29 -6.36
N ARG A 102 -5.89 9.91 -5.85
CA ARG A 102 -7.27 9.50 -6.13
C ARG A 102 -7.59 9.58 -7.62
N SER A 103 -7.29 10.69 -8.28
CA SER A 103 -7.61 10.84 -9.72
C SER A 103 -6.80 9.89 -10.60
N ILE A 104 -5.65 9.43 -10.11
CA ILE A 104 -4.67 8.69 -10.87
C ILE A 104 -4.79 7.17 -10.66
N LEU A 105 -4.84 6.75 -9.39
CA LEU A 105 -4.86 5.36 -8.92
C LEU A 105 -6.27 4.91 -8.52
N GLY A 106 -7.24 5.82 -8.58
CA GLY A 106 -8.63 5.53 -8.27
C GLY A 106 -9.22 4.51 -9.23
N GLY A 107 -9.64 3.38 -8.65
CA GLY A 107 -10.77 2.59 -9.12
C GLY A 107 -12.03 3.03 -8.37
N ASP A 108 -13.01 2.15 -8.20
CA ASP A 108 -14.23 2.40 -7.40
C ASP A 108 -13.96 2.60 -5.90
N ASP A 109 -12.92 1.95 -5.37
CA ASP A 109 -12.59 1.96 -3.95
C ASP A 109 -11.35 2.80 -3.58
N PHE A 110 -11.51 3.59 -2.51
CA PHE A 110 -10.50 4.48 -1.95
C PHE A 110 -9.51 3.78 -1.01
N ARG A 111 -9.84 2.57 -0.54
CA ARG A 111 -9.02 1.83 0.44
C ARG A 111 -9.10 0.34 0.20
N GLN A 112 -7.97 -0.24 -0.22
CA GLN A 112 -7.86 -1.66 -0.52
C GLN A 112 -7.16 -2.41 0.60
N SER A 113 -7.72 -3.55 0.95
CA SER A 113 -7.26 -4.36 2.07
C SER A 113 -6.32 -5.46 1.60
N ILE A 114 -5.12 -5.43 2.17
CA ILE A 114 -4.06 -6.38 1.89
C ILE A 114 -3.89 -7.27 3.12
N GLU A 115 -4.28 -8.54 2.99
CA GLU A 115 -4.14 -9.54 4.05
C GLU A 115 -2.67 -9.84 4.33
N LEU A 116 -2.29 -9.82 5.61
CA LEU A 116 -0.90 -10.06 6.02
C LEU A 116 -0.59 -11.54 6.24
N THR A 117 -1.58 -12.32 6.66
CA THR A 117 -1.41 -13.68 7.18
C THR A 117 -1.94 -14.77 6.24
N ARG A 118 -2.65 -14.38 5.18
CA ARG A 118 -3.08 -15.32 4.15
C ARG A 118 -1.91 -15.66 3.23
N PRO A 119 -1.74 -16.93 2.82
CA PRO A 119 -0.75 -17.30 1.81
C PRO A 119 -0.95 -16.53 0.50
N LEU A 120 0.13 -15.98 -0.04
CA LEU A 120 0.20 -15.35 -1.36
C LEU A 120 0.33 -16.39 -2.47
N ASP A 121 0.97 -17.53 -2.17
CA ASP A 121 1.29 -18.61 -3.09
C ASP A 121 0.97 -19.99 -2.51
N THR A 122 1.25 -21.04 -3.29
CA THR A 122 1.05 -22.43 -2.88
C THR A 122 2.03 -22.91 -1.82
N ASP A 123 3.16 -22.21 -1.65
CA ASP A 123 4.24 -22.59 -0.76
C ASP A 123 3.96 -22.13 0.69
N GLY A 124 2.84 -21.44 0.89
CA GLY A 124 2.37 -21.00 2.20
C GLY A 124 2.95 -19.66 2.63
N THR A 125 3.71 -18.98 1.76
CA THR A 125 4.36 -17.72 2.08
C THR A 125 3.29 -16.64 2.26
N THR A 126 3.24 -16.04 3.45
CA THR A 126 2.36 -14.91 3.73
C THR A 126 3.06 -13.60 3.41
N LEU A 127 2.32 -12.51 3.20
CA LEU A 127 2.93 -11.20 2.97
C LEU A 127 3.82 -10.77 4.15
N LEU A 128 3.37 -11.00 5.39
CA LEU A 128 4.18 -10.73 6.57
C LEU A 128 5.46 -11.58 6.59
N GLY A 129 5.38 -12.85 6.19
CA GLY A 129 6.54 -13.73 6.05
C GLY A 129 7.54 -13.21 5.02
N MET A 130 7.06 -12.81 3.85
CA MET A 130 7.88 -12.22 2.78
C MET A 130 8.61 -10.95 3.25
N LEU A 131 7.91 -10.04 3.94
CA LEU A 131 8.51 -8.79 4.45
C LEU A 131 9.61 -9.06 5.49
N ARG A 132 9.37 -10.00 6.41
CA ARG A 132 10.35 -10.42 7.43
C ARG A 132 11.59 -11.04 6.80
N ASP A 133 11.39 -11.97 5.87
CA ASP A 133 12.48 -12.68 5.20
C ASP A 133 13.34 -11.72 4.38
N ALA A 134 12.71 -10.84 3.59
CA ALA A 134 13.41 -9.84 2.80
C ALA A 134 14.27 -8.90 3.67
N ALA A 135 13.71 -8.41 4.78
CA ALA A 135 14.45 -7.54 5.71
C ALA A 135 15.63 -8.28 6.36
N ALA A 136 15.47 -9.56 6.73
CA ALA A 136 16.54 -10.38 7.27
C ALA A 136 17.67 -10.61 6.25
N HIS A 137 17.36 -10.62 4.96
CA HIS A 137 18.32 -10.75 3.86
C HIS A 137 18.83 -9.41 3.32
N GLY A 138 18.50 -8.29 3.97
CA GLY A 138 19.06 -6.97 3.67
C GLY A 138 18.36 -6.20 2.54
N ALA A 139 17.18 -6.64 2.09
CA ALA A 139 16.34 -5.84 1.22
C ALA A 139 15.97 -4.52 1.92
N THR A 140 15.80 -3.47 1.13
CA THR A 140 15.51 -2.11 1.62
C THR A 140 14.24 -1.52 1.03
N ARG A 141 13.69 -2.15 -0.02
CA ARG A 141 12.52 -1.66 -0.74
C ARG A 141 11.39 -2.69 -0.74
N PHE A 142 10.18 -2.17 -0.60
CA PHE A 142 8.95 -2.87 -0.89
C PHE A 142 8.31 -2.22 -2.11
N ARG A 143 7.96 -3.02 -3.12
CA ARG A 143 7.27 -2.56 -4.32
C ARG A 143 5.89 -3.21 -4.41
N LEU A 144 4.89 -2.37 -4.61
CA LEU A 144 3.52 -2.75 -4.93
C LEU A 144 3.27 -2.38 -6.38
N ASP A 145 3.07 -3.39 -7.21
CA ASP A 145 2.62 -3.23 -8.60
C ASP A 145 1.12 -3.52 -8.63
N ALA A 146 0.33 -2.62 -9.22
CA ALA A 146 -1.11 -2.74 -9.38
C ALA A 146 -1.49 -2.71 -10.85
N VAL A 147 -2.30 -3.67 -11.27
CA VAL A 147 -2.93 -3.71 -12.59
C VAL A 147 -4.43 -3.62 -12.39
N PHE A 148 -5.09 -2.63 -12.98
CA PHE A 148 -6.48 -2.32 -12.65
C PHE A 148 -7.27 -1.68 -13.77
N ASP A 149 -8.57 -1.87 -13.73
CA ASP A 149 -9.57 -1.18 -14.54
C ASP A 149 -10.71 -0.66 -13.64
N ASP A 150 -11.85 -0.30 -14.22
CA ASP A 150 -13.00 0.23 -13.49
C ASP A 150 -13.73 -0.82 -12.61
N HIS A 151 -13.38 -2.11 -12.73
CA HIS A 151 -14.07 -3.23 -12.10
C HIS A 151 -13.15 -4.20 -11.35
N HIS A 152 -11.87 -4.27 -11.72
CA HIS A 152 -10.92 -5.24 -11.21
C HIS A 152 -9.61 -4.56 -10.85
N MET A 153 -8.98 -5.09 -9.82
CA MET A 153 -7.65 -4.68 -9.41
C MET A 153 -6.87 -5.92 -8.94
N ASN A 154 -5.71 -6.13 -9.53
CA ASN A 154 -4.77 -7.16 -9.16
C ASN A 154 -3.50 -6.52 -8.59
N LEU A 155 -3.00 -7.08 -7.48
CA LEU A 155 -1.83 -6.58 -6.76
C LEU A 155 -0.73 -7.62 -6.79
N THR A 156 0.49 -7.18 -7.08
CA THR A 156 1.71 -7.98 -6.97
C THR A 156 2.70 -7.27 -6.06
N TYR A 157 3.44 -8.06 -5.26
CA TYR A 157 4.36 -7.55 -4.26
C TYR A 157 5.76 -8.09 -4.54
N THR A 158 6.77 -7.21 -4.46
CA THR A 158 8.18 -7.60 -4.58
C THR A 158 9.03 -6.84 -3.57
N THR A 159 10.21 -7.37 -3.25
CA THR A 159 11.19 -6.73 -2.36
C THR A 159 12.57 -6.71 -3.03
N GLU A 160 13.34 -5.65 -2.78
CA GLU A 160 14.66 -5.39 -3.39
C GLU A 160 15.66 -4.85 -2.37
#